data_AF-A0A0D9RMQ9-F1
#
_entry.id   AF-A0A0D9RMQ9-F1
#
_cell.length_a   1.000
_cell.length_b   1.000
_cell.length_c   1.000
_cell.angle_alpha   90.00
_cell.angle_beta   90.00
_cell.angle_gamma   90.00
#
_symmetry.space_group_name_H-M   'P 1'
#
loop_
_entity.id
_entity.type
_entity.pdbx_description
1 polymer ?
#
loop_
_entity_poly.entity_id
_entity_poly.type
_entity_poly.pdbx_seq_one_letter_code
_entity_poly.pdbx_strand_id
1 'polypeptide(L)'
;MAWMMLLLGLLVYGSGVDSETVVTQEPSLSVSSGGTVILTCGLSSGSVSTSNYPSWYQQIPGQAPRMLIYSTNTCPSGVPESLLWLHPWEQSCPHHHGGSGRR
;
A
#
# COMPACT_ATOMS: atom_id res chain seq x y z
N MET A 1 -36.72 -7.84 -35.14
CA MET A 1 -36.49 -6.54 -34.49
C MET A 1 -36.16 -6.67 -32.99
N ALA A 2 -36.86 -7.51 -32.21
CA ALA A 2 -36.57 -7.74 -30.78
C ALA A 2 -35.17 -8.33 -30.48
N TRP A 3 -34.59 -9.09 -31.41
CA TRP A 3 -33.25 -9.68 -31.28
C TRP A 3 -32.13 -8.64 -31.09
N MET A 4 -32.27 -7.47 -31.72
CA MET A 4 -31.27 -6.40 -31.58
C MET A 4 -31.26 -5.86 -30.14
N MET A 5 -32.43 -5.77 -29.50
CA MET A 5 -32.55 -5.30 -28.12
C MET A 5 -31.99 -6.32 -27.13
N LEU A 6 -32.16 -7.61 -27.41
CA LEU A 6 -31.58 -8.71 -26.64
C LEU A 6 -30.05 -8.72 -26.74
N LEU A 7 -29.51 -8.53 -27.94
CA LEU A 7 -28.06 -8.42 -28.16
C LEU A 7 -27.46 -7.17 -27.50
N LEU A 8 -28.12 -6.02 -27.63
CA LEU A 8 -27.71 -4.78 -26.99
C LEU A 8 -27.75 -4.92 -25.46
N GLY A 9 -28.79 -5.54 -24.90
CA GLY A 9 -28.88 -5.83 -23.48
C GLY A 9 -27.78 -6.78 -22.99
N LEU A 10 -27.45 -7.82 -23.77
CA LEU A 10 -26.38 -8.76 -23.46
C LEU A 10 -24.99 -8.10 -23.52
N LEU A 11 -24.77 -7.21 -24.49
CA LEU A 11 -23.53 -6.43 -24.63
C LEU A 11 -23.34 -5.46 -23.46
N VAL A 12 -24.41 -4.80 -22.99
CA VAL A 12 -24.37 -3.90 -21.83
C VAL A 12 -24.20 -4.66 -20.51
N TYR A 13 -24.75 -5.87 -20.39
CA TYR A 13 -24.56 -6.71 -19.21
C TYR A 13 -23.15 -7.30 -19.11
N GLY A 14 -22.44 -7.42 -20.25
CA GLY A 14 -21.06 -7.92 -20.32
C GLY A 14 -19.97 -6.88 -20.02
N SER A 15 -20.30 -5.58 -19.99
CA SER A 15 -19.33 -4.54 -19.61
C SER A 15 -19.30 -4.38 -18.09
N GLY A 16 -18.50 -5.23 -17.43
CA GLY A 16 -18.04 -4.95 -16.08
C GLY A 16 -17.24 -3.64 -16.08
N VAL A 17 -17.54 -2.76 -15.12
CA VAL A 17 -16.73 -1.54 -14.90
C VAL A 17 -15.58 -1.97 -13.99
N ASP A 18 -14.38 -2.10 -14.54
CA ASP A 18 -13.19 -2.38 -13.75
C ASP A 18 -12.81 -1.12 -12.96
N SER A 19 -13.12 -1.10 -11.67
CA SER A 19 -12.67 -0.05 -10.77
C SER A 19 -11.21 -0.31 -10.38
N GLU A 20 -10.26 0.33 -11.06
CA GLU A 20 -8.85 0.28 -10.70
C GLU A 20 -8.58 1.19 -9.49
N THR A 21 -7.94 0.65 -8.44
CA THR A 21 -7.45 1.44 -7.31
C THR A 21 -6.11 2.05 -7.65
N VAL A 22 -6.03 3.37 -7.61
CA VAL A 22 -4.83 4.14 -7.92
C VAL A 22 -4.19 4.63 -6.63
N VAL A 23 -2.88 4.43 -6.50
CA VAL A 23 -2.05 5.01 -5.45
C VAL A 23 -1.42 6.28 -6.01
N THR A 24 -1.65 7.40 -5.34
CA THR A 24 -0.98 8.68 -5.62
C THR A 24 0.06 8.93 -4.55
N GLN A 25 1.24 9.42 -4.92
CA GLN A 25 2.31 9.76 -3.98
C GLN A 25 2.95 11.10 -4.37
N GLU A 26 3.62 11.72 -3.41
CA GLU A 26 4.38 12.95 -3.66
C GLU A 26 5.46 12.74 -4.74
N PRO A 27 5.79 13.78 -5.51
CA PRO A 27 6.91 13.77 -6.46
C PRO A 27 8.23 13.39 -5.77
N SER A 28 9.21 12.95 -6.56
CA SER A 28 10.53 12.54 -6.07
C SER A 28 11.16 13.59 -5.12
N LEU A 29 11.49 13.16 -3.90
CA LEU A 29 12.13 13.98 -2.87
C LEU A 29 13.61 13.59 -2.75
N SER A 30 14.49 14.57 -2.62
CA SER A 30 15.91 14.38 -2.33
C SER A 30 16.24 14.96 -0.96
N VAL A 31 16.95 14.18 -0.14
CA VAL A 31 17.33 14.59 1.22
C VAL A 31 18.84 14.48 1.40
N SER A 32 19.42 15.34 2.25
CA SER A 32 20.81 15.21 2.68
C SER A 32 21.02 13.95 3.52
N SER A 33 22.24 13.41 3.54
CA SER A 33 22.60 12.27 4.37
C SER A 33 22.22 12.52 5.84
N GLY A 34 21.42 11.62 6.42
CA GLY A 34 20.93 11.73 7.81
C GLY A 34 19.65 12.55 7.98
N GLY A 35 19.08 13.12 6.91
CA GLY A 35 17.78 13.77 6.96
C GLY A 35 16.61 12.79 6.84
N THR A 36 15.44 13.23 7.30
CA THR A 36 14.19 12.46 7.26
C THR A 36 13.36 12.86 6.06
N VAL A 37 12.75 11.88 5.38
CA VAL A 37 11.78 12.12 4.30
C VAL A 37 10.43 11.62 4.75
N ILE A 38 9.39 12.40 4.48
CA ILE A 38 8.00 11.99 4.67
C ILE A 38 7.44 11.65 3.29
N LEU A 39 7.01 10.40 3.12
CA LEU A 39 6.31 9.96 1.92
C LEU A 39 4.82 9.93 2.23
N THR A 40 4.05 10.73 1.50
CA THR A 40 2.59 10.75 1.60
C THR A 40 2.00 9.93 0.45
N CYS A 41 1.01 9.10 0.75
CA CYS A 41 0.24 8.38 -0.25
C CYS A 41 -1.27 8.62 -0.09
N GLY A 42 -2.00 8.67 -1.21
CA GLY A 42 -3.45 8.69 -1.27
C GLY A 42 -4.00 7.53 -2.08
N LEU A 43 -5.09 6.92 -1.61
CA LEU A 43 -5.82 5.85 -2.30
C LEU A 43 -7.08 6.42 -2.95
N SER A 44 -7.30 6.12 -4.23
CA SER A 44 -8.56 6.49 -4.91
C SER A 44 -9.77 5.73 -4.38
N SER A 45 -9.56 4.55 -3.77
CA SER A 45 -10.60 3.71 -3.18
C SER A 45 -11.15 4.24 -1.84
N GLY A 46 -10.58 5.31 -1.29
CA GLY A 46 -11.01 5.94 -0.05
C GLY A 46 -9.95 5.90 1.05
N SER A 47 -10.38 6.07 2.29
CA SER A 47 -9.47 6.15 3.44
C SER A 47 -8.77 4.83 3.73
N VAL A 48 -7.54 4.93 4.26
CA VAL A 48 -6.78 3.79 4.76
C VAL A 48 -7.51 3.19 5.96
N SER A 49 -7.71 1.87 5.94
CA SER A 49 -8.34 1.10 7.01
C SER A 49 -7.70 -0.29 7.13
N THR A 50 -8.09 -1.08 8.12
CA THR A 50 -7.61 -2.47 8.29
C THR A 50 -8.03 -3.41 7.16
N SER A 51 -8.98 -3.01 6.31
CA SER A 51 -9.41 -3.76 5.13
C SER A 51 -9.04 -3.09 3.80
N ASN A 52 -8.52 -1.85 3.83
CA ASN A 52 -8.14 -1.07 2.66
C ASN A 52 -6.84 -0.31 2.96
N TYR A 53 -5.69 -0.95 2.72
CA TYR A 53 -4.38 -0.38 3.04
C TYR A 53 -3.39 -0.58 1.90
N PRO A 54 -2.48 0.39 1.67
CA PRO A 54 -1.37 0.21 0.75
C PRO A 54 -0.21 -0.52 1.44
N SER A 55 0.60 -1.23 0.65
CA SER A 55 1.87 -1.80 1.10
C SER A 55 3.03 -0.95 0.60
N TRP A 56 4.05 -0.77 1.43
CA TRP A 56 5.22 0.04 1.10
C TRP A 56 6.40 -0.83 0.72
N TYR A 57 7.06 -0.48 -0.38
CA TYR A 57 8.24 -1.18 -0.88
C TYR A 57 9.38 -0.19 -1.12
N GLN A 58 10.58 -0.62 -0.74
CA GLN A 58 11.83 0.01 -1.12
C GLN A 58 12.36 -0.69 -2.37
N GLN A 59 12.59 0.07 -3.42
CA GLN A 59 13.26 -0.42 -4.62
C GLN A 59 14.64 0.21 -4.72
N ILE A 60 15.67 -0.64 -4.71
CA ILE A 60 17.05 -0.25 -4.99
C ILE A 60 17.36 -0.75 -6.41
N PRO A 61 17.89 0.10 -7.31
CA PRO A 61 18.24 -0.33 -8.66
C PRO A 61 19.12 -1.59 -8.64
N GLY A 62 18.73 -2.61 -9.41
CA GLY A 62 19.44 -3.88 -9.48
C GLY A 62 19.16 -4.86 -8.33
N GLN A 63 18.27 -4.53 -7.39
CA GLN A 63 17.84 -5.44 -6.32
C GLN A 63 16.33 -5.73 -6.42
N ALA A 64 15.91 -6.84 -5.83
CA ALA A 64 14.50 -7.16 -5.69
C ALA A 64 13.81 -6.12 -4.79
N PRO A 65 12.56 -5.73 -5.09
CA PRO A 65 11.78 -4.87 -4.20
C PRO A 65 11.69 -5.46 -2.79
N ARG A 66 11.99 -4.63 -1.79
CA ARG A 66 11.95 -5.01 -0.38
C ARG A 66 10.73 -4.38 0.29
N MET A 67 9.88 -5.21 0.88
CA MET A 67 8.74 -4.71 1.65
C MET A 67 9.23 -4.03 2.93
N LEU A 68 8.70 -2.83 3.19
CA LEU A 68 8.96 -2.05 4.40
C LEU A 68 7.78 -2.12 5.38
N ILE A 69 6.55 -1.99 4.86
CA ILE A 69 5.32 -1.99 5.65
C ILE A 69 4.26 -2.77 4.89
N TYR A 70 3.51 -3.60 5.62
CA TYR A 70 2.30 -4.26 5.16
C TYR A 70 1.16 -4.01 6.16
N SER A 71 -0.07 -4.21 5.73
CA SER A 71 -1.24 -3.82 6.52
C SER A 71 -1.26 -2.31 6.76
N THR A 72 -1.95 -1.86 7.81
CA THR A 72 -1.97 -0.46 8.21
C THR A 72 -0.64 0.03 8.78
N ASN A 73 0.08 -0.84 9.49
CA ASN A 73 1.15 -0.43 10.39
C ASN A 73 2.21 -1.50 10.69
N THR A 74 2.20 -2.64 9.99
CA THR A 74 3.03 -3.79 10.36
C THR A 74 4.32 -3.86 9.55
N CYS A 75 5.45 -4.10 10.21
CA CYS A 75 6.75 -4.16 9.56
C CYS A 75 7.23 -5.61 9.44
N PRO A 76 7.75 -6.04 8.27
CA PRO A 76 8.38 -7.35 8.13
C PRO A 76 9.62 -7.47 9.02
N SER A 77 9.93 -8.69 9.44
CA SER A 77 11.16 -8.97 10.20
C SER A 77 12.42 -8.57 9.40
N GLY A 78 13.33 -7.85 10.04
CA GLY A 78 14.64 -7.49 9.48
C GLY A 78 14.72 -6.10 8.85
N VAL A 79 13.63 -5.32 8.82
CA VAL A 79 13.68 -3.88 8.43
C VAL A 79 14.45 -3.10 9.50
N PRO A 80 15.51 -2.33 9.15
CA PRO A 80 16.28 -1.54 10.11
C PRO A 80 15.42 -0.45 10.78
N GLU A 81 15.59 -0.26 12.09
CA GLU A 81 14.92 0.79 12.88
C GLU A 81 15.19 2.21 12.35
N SER A 82 16.30 2.42 11.64
CA SER A 82 16.62 3.71 11.01
C SER A 82 15.69 4.09 9.86
N LEU A 83 14.97 3.14 9.26
CA LEU A 83 13.92 3.40 8.26
C LEU A 83 12.54 3.58 8.90
N LEU A 84 12.40 3.37 10.21
CA LEU A 84 11.12 3.31 10.93
C LEU A 84 10.72 4.63 11.63
N TRP A 85 11.59 5.64 11.66
CA TRP A 85 11.33 6.93 12.33
C TRP A 85 10.52 7.94 11.50
N LEU A 86 9.58 7.46 10.69
CA LEU A 86 8.68 8.28 9.87
C LEU A 86 7.55 8.88 10.74
N HIS A 87 7.72 10.09 11.27
CA HIS A 87 6.61 10.92 11.77
C HIS A 87 6.05 11.74 10.61
N PRO A 88 4.80 11.49 10.16
CA PRO A 88 3.61 11.78 10.96
C PRO A 88 2.61 10.61 10.90
N TRP A 89 2.93 9.51 11.57
CA TRP A 89 1.92 8.60 12.09
C TRP A 89 2.48 7.90 13.33
N GLU A 90 1.87 8.17 14.48
CA GLU A 90 2.44 7.93 15.81
C GLU A 90 2.49 6.44 16.24
N GLN A 91 2.46 5.48 15.32
CA GLN A 91 2.28 4.04 15.62
C GLN A 91 3.19 3.09 14.81
N SER A 92 4.32 3.57 14.31
CA SER A 92 5.18 2.88 13.33
C SER A 92 6.09 1.74 13.81
N CYS A 93 5.69 1.09 14.91
CA CYS A 93 6.35 -0.01 15.67
C CYS A 93 7.43 0.47 16.66
N PRO A 94 7.30 0.14 17.98
CA PRO A 94 7.22 -1.26 18.45
C PRO A 94 6.15 -1.56 19.53
N HIS A 95 5.64 -2.80 19.53
CA HIS A 95 5.39 -3.56 20.75
C HIS A 95 5.82 -5.01 20.54
N HIS A 96 6.98 -5.36 21.10
CA HIS A 96 7.34 -6.75 21.38
C HIS A 96 6.40 -7.28 22.46
N HIS A 97 5.55 -8.28 22.17
CA HIS A 97 5.13 -9.28 23.15
C HIS A 97 4.47 -10.47 22.46
N GLY A 98 4.96 -11.67 22.76
CA GLY A 98 4.29 -12.91 22.41
C GLY A 98 5.24 -14.00 21.94
N GLY A 99 6.04 -14.53 22.87
CA GLY A 99 6.88 -15.69 22.61
C GLY A 99 6.09 -16.85 22.03
N SER A 100 6.68 -17.49 21.02
CA SER A 100 6.30 -18.80 20.51
C SER A 100 6.39 -19.84 21.65
N GLY A 101 5.30 -20.03 22.38
CA GLY A 101 5.09 -21.19 23.23
C GLY A 101 4.78 -22.41 22.36
N ARG A 102 5.81 -23.18 21.99
CA ARG A 102 5.64 -24.58 21.62
C ARG A 102 5.43 -25.39 22.90
N ARG A 103 4.23 -25.89 23.12
CA ARG A 103 3.94 -27.18 23.78
C ARG A 103 2.72 -27.79 23.13
#